data_AF-A0A959BKP0-F1
#
_entry.id   AF-A0A959BKP0-F1
#
_cell.length_a   1.000
_cell.length_b   1.000
_cell.length_c   1.000
_cell.angle_alpha   90.00
_cell.angle_beta   90.00
_cell.angle_gamma   90.00
#
_symmetry.space_group_name_H-M   'P 1'
#
loop_
_entity.id
_entity.type
_entity.pdbx_description
1 polymer ?
#
loop_
_entity_poly.entity_id
_entity_poly.type
_entity_poly.pdbx_seq_one_letter_code
_entity_poly.pdbx_strand_id
1 'polypeptide(L)'
;MSGLLFGLLRPASGLLDGLPDLRQIAELSARTVFSILGLMGLHAWLSLRFKAFIVPLLIGILGYVVAGLLGTGWYWQLLNPYAPGFLFMPRYKGEALVAHLGWFSGAELMSIAYLGLFTGLAFHTLKRKR
;
A
#
# COMPACT_ATOMS: atom_id res chain seq x y z
N MET A 1 20.48 8.51 16.39
CA MET A 1 21.77 9.08 15.91
C MET A 1 23.02 8.53 16.62
N SER A 2 22.93 7.93 17.82
CA SER A 2 24.11 7.39 18.53
C SER A 2 24.75 6.14 17.88
N GLY A 3 23.97 5.27 17.25
CA GLY A 3 24.47 4.02 16.66
C GLY A 3 25.35 4.19 15.41
N LEU A 4 25.06 5.18 14.57
CA LEU A 4 25.84 5.48 13.35
C LEU A 4 27.24 6.03 13.68
N LEU A 5 27.32 6.93 14.67
CA LEU A 5 28.59 7.48 15.14
C LEU A 5 29.46 6.39 15.80
N PHE A 6 28.85 5.47 16.54
CA PHE A 6 29.53 4.33 17.15
C PHE A 6 30.06 3.33 16.11
N GLY A 7 29.31 3.10 15.03
CA GLY A 7 29.74 2.25 13.91
C GLY A 7 30.94 2.84 13.14
N LEU A 8 31.01 4.16 13.02
CA LEU A 8 32.14 4.87 12.39
C LEU A 8 33.43 4.81 13.22
N LEU A 9 33.31 4.87 14.55
CA LEU A 9 34.44 4.77 15.49
C LEU A 9 34.95 3.33 15.65
N ARG A 10 34.10 2.32 15.40
CA ARG A 10 34.45 0.90 15.53
C ARG A 10 33.93 0.09 14.32
N PRO A 11 34.59 0.18 13.16
CA PRO A 11 34.14 -0.49 11.92
C PRO A 11 34.09 -2.02 12.02
N ALA A 12 34.81 -2.63 12.97
CA ALA A 12 34.76 -4.07 13.26
C ALA A 12 33.47 -4.56 13.96
N SER A 13 32.54 -3.66 14.28
CA SER A 13 31.27 -4.00 14.95
C SER A 13 30.18 -4.52 14.01
N GLY A 14 30.39 -4.47 12.68
CA GLY A 14 29.39 -4.87 11.68
C GLY A 14 28.12 -3.99 11.66
N LEU A 15 28.07 -2.92 12.46
CA LEU A 15 26.92 -2.02 12.56
C LEU A 15 26.66 -1.23 11.27
N LEU A 16 27.70 -1.05 10.44
CA LEU A 16 27.60 -0.40 9.13
C LEU A 16 27.18 -1.39 8.02
N ASP A 17 27.41 -2.70 8.19
CA ASP A 17 26.97 -3.74 7.25
C ASP A 17 25.46 -4.00 7.34
N GLY A 18 24.84 -3.61 8.46
CA GLY A 18 23.39 -3.66 8.66
C GLY A 18 22.63 -2.43 8.15
N LEU A 19 23.29 -1.50 7.44
CA LEU A 19 22.60 -0.34 6.89
C LEU A 19 21.62 -0.78 5.79
N PRO A 20 20.33 -0.45 5.93
CA PRO A 20 19.35 -0.82 4.90
C PRO A 20 19.66 -0.03 3.62
N ASP A 21 19.59 -0.72 2.48
CA ASP A 21 19.84 -0.14 1.17
C ASP A 21 18.82 0.99 0.91
N LEU A 22 19.34 2.22 0.86
CA LEU A 22 18.53 3.43 0.64
C LEU A 22 17.74 3.37 -0.66
N ARG A 23 18.28 2.69 -1.68
CA ARG A 23 17.60 2.49 -2.96
C ARG A 23 16.36 1.61 -2.80
N GLN A 24 16.47 0.54 -2.03
CA GLN A 24 15.35 -0.36 -1.76
C GLN A 24 14.28 0.32 -0.90
N ILE A 25 14.67 1.14 0.07
CA ILE A 25 13.72 1.95 0.85
C ILE A 25 12.97 2.92 -0.06
N ALA A 26 13.67 3.63 -0.94
CA ALA A 26 13.06 4.58 -1.86
C ALA A 26 12.09 3.89 -2.83
N GLU A 27 12.48 2.74 -3.38
CA GLU A 27 11.64 1.95 -4.27
C GLU A 27 10.38 1.43 -3.53
N LEU A 28 10.55 0.85 -2.34
CA LEU A 28 9.43 0.35 -1.54
C LEU A 28 8.47 1.48 -1.15
N SER A 29 9.01 2.65 -0.82
CA SER A 29 8.22 3.84 -0.50
C SER A 29 7.39 4.30 -1.71
N ALA A 30 8.01 4.38 -2.89
CA ALA A 30 7.31 4.74 -4.12
C ALA A 30 6.19 3.75 -4.44
N ARG A 31 6.47 2.45 -4.38
CA ARG A 31 5.47 1.38 -4.59
C ARG A 31 4.32 1.46 -3.58
N THR A 32 4.63 1.78 -2.33
CA THR A 32 3.62 1.98 -1.28
C THR A 32 2.72 3.16 -1.62
N VAL A 33 3.29 4.29 -2.05
CA VAL A 33 2.53 5.48 -2.47
C VAL A 33 1.59 5.13 -3.62
N PHE A 34 2.07 4.49 -4.68
CA PHE A 34 1.19 4.10 -5.80
C PHE A 34 0.10 3.12 -5.39
N SER A 35 0.41 2.22 -4.45
CA SER A 35 -0.53 1.23 -3.96
C SER A 35 -1.66 1.83 -3.12
N ILE A 36 -1.40 2.89 -2.35
CA ILE A 36 -2.44 3.54 -1.52
C ILE A 36 -3.33 4.51 -2.31
N LEU A 37 -2.99 4.87 -3.54
CA LEU A 37 -3.80 5.79 -4.35
C LEU A 37 -5.24 5.29 -4.56
N GLY A 38 -5.41 3.99 -4.83
CA GLY A 38 -6.74 3.39 -4.99
C GLY A 38 -7.58 3.49 -3.73
N LEU A 39 -6.95 3.27 -2.57
CA LEU A 39 -7.56 3.42 -1.24
C LEU A 39 -8.02 4.85 -0.99
N MET A 40 -7.17 5.84 -1.33
CA MET A 40 -7.48 7.25 -1.19
C MET A 40 -8.69 7.64 -2.06
N GLY A 41 -8.73 7.18 -3.31
CA GLY A 41 -9.87 7.41 -4.21
C GLY A 41 -11.18 6.85 -3.64
N LEU A 42 -11.14 5.61 -3.13
CA LEU A 42 -12.30 4.97 -2.51
C LEU A 42 -12.76 5.75 -1.27
N HIS A 43 -11.86 6.09 -0.36
CA HIS A 43 -12.20 6.86 0.85
C HIS A 43 -12.73 8.25 0.53
N ALA A 44 -12.20 8.92 -0.51
CA ALA A 44 -12.70 10.21 -0.97
C ALA A 44 -14.14 10.12 -1.52
N TRP A 45 -14.46 9.07 -2.30
CA TRP A 45 -15.82 8.85 -2.76
C TRP A 45 -16.78 8.54 -1.59
N LEU A 46 -16.32 7.73 -0.65
CA LEU A 46 -17.10 7.29 0.49
C LEU A 46 -17.39 8.44 1.46
N SER A 47 -16.43 9.35 1.68
CA SER A 47 -16.63 10.54 2.51
C SER A 47 -17.66 11.52 1.93
N LEU A 48 -17.84 11.55 0.61
CA LEU A 48 -18.91 12.34 -0.02
C LEU A 48 -20.30 11.71 0.14
N ARG A 49 -20.36 10.38 0.31
CA ARG A 49 -21.61 9.61 0.53
C ARG A 49 -22.07 9.69 1.98
N PHE A 50 -21.17 9.51 2.92
CA PHE A 50 -21.49 9.45 4.36
C PHE A 50 -21.02 10.71 5.08
N LYS A 51 -21.92 11.37 5.81
CA LYS A 51 -21.58 12.54 6.64
C LYS A 51 -20.65 12.19 7.81
N ALA A 52 -20.71 10.94 8.27
CA ALA A 52 -19.91 10.46 9.38
C ALA A 52 -18.56 9.91 8.89
N PHE A 53 -17.47 10.53 9.33
CA PHE A 53 -16.10 10.12 9.02
C PHE A 53 -15.78 8.69 9.50
N ILE A 54 -16.46 8.22 10.55
CA ILE A 54 -16.27 6.87 11.13
C ILE A 54 -16.55 5.76 10.12
N VAL A 55 -17.44 5.98 9.15
CA VAL A 55 -17.87 4.93 8.20
C VAL A 55 -16.75 4.58 7.21
N PRO A 56 -16.14 5.55 6.49
CA PRO A 56 -14.94 5.27 5.70
C PRO A 56 -13.79 4.67 6.50
N LEU A 57 -13.58 5.14 7.72
CA LEU A 57 -12.51 4.64 8.58
C LEU A 57 -12.70 3.16 8.93
N LEU A 58 -13.91 2.77 9.35
CA LEU A 58 -14.24 1.38 9.69
C LEU A 58 -14.12 0.45 8.48
N ILE A 59 -14.60 0.89 7.31
CA ILE A 59 -14.46 0.12 6.07
C ILE A 59 -12.98 -0.07 5.74
N GLY A 60 -12.15 0.96 5.97
CA GLY A 60 -10.72 0.86 5.77
C GLY A 60 -10.03 -0.15 6.68
N ILE A 61 -10.33 -0.09 7.98
CA ILE A 61 -9.74 -0.99 8.97
C ILE A 61 -10.20 -2.44 8.71
N LEU A 62 -11.50 -2.66 8.49
CA LEU A 62 -12.04 -3.98 8.20
C LEU A 62 -11.47 -4.55 6.90
N GLY A 63 -11.37 -3.74 5.85
CA GLY A 63 -10.78 -4.15 4.57
C GLY A 63 -9.32 -4.60 4.72
N TYR A 64 -8.53 -3.87 5.52
CA TYR A 64 -7.14 -4.22 5.82
C TYR A 64 -7.01 -5.50 6.64
N VAL A 65 -7.80 -5.65 7.71
CA VAL A 65 -7.81 -6.87 8.55
C VAL A 65 -8.22 -8.09 7.73
N VAL A 66 -9.28 -7.98 6.93
CA VAL A 66 -9.73 -9.05 6.04
C VAL A 66 -8.64 -9.39 5.03
N ALA A 67 -7.98 -8.40 4.43
CA ALA A 67 -6.87 -8.67 3.51
C ALA A 67 -5.73 -9.46 4.19
N GLY A 68 -5.40 -9.14 5.43
CA GLY A 68 -4.39 -9.85 6.22
C GLY A 68 -4.80 -11.29 6.58
N LEU A 69 -6.06 -11.48 7.01
CA LEU A 69 -6.61 -12.80 7.36
C LEU A 69 -6.64 -13.76 6.17
N LEU A 70 -6.91 -13.24 4.98
CA LEU A 70 -6.97 -14.03 3.77
C LEU A 70 -5.60 -14.53 3.31
N GLY A 71 -4.51 -13.89 3.76
CA GLY A 71 -3.12 -14.32 3.60
C GLY A 71 -2.59 -14.35 2.16
N THR A 72 -1.32 -13.99 1.94
CA THR A 72 -0.70 -13.98 0.60
C THR A 72 -0.80 -15.35 -0.09
N GLY A 73 -1.70 -15.47 -1.07
CA GLY A 73 -2.05 -16.76 -1.67
C GLY A 73 -3.39 -16.74 -2.40
N TRP A 74 -4.30 -15.85 -2.01
CA TRP A 74 -5.60 -15.76 -2.67
C TRP A 74 -5.53 -14.92 -3.93
N TYR A 75 -5.91 -15.48 -5.09
CA TYR A 75 -5.97 -14.79 -6.38
C TYR A 75 -6.69 -13.42 -6.32
N TRP A 76 -7.76 -13.32 -5.52
CA TRP A 76 -8.56 -12.10 -5.40
C TRP A 76 -7.90 -10.99 -4.55
N GLN A 77 -6.73 -11.24 -3.94
CA GLN A 77 -6.01 -10.21 -3.19
C GLN A 77 -5.43 -9.11 -4.08
N LEU A 78 -5.09 -9.42 -5.33
CA LEU A 78 -4.67 -8.42 -6.31
C LEU A 78 -5.77 -7.39 -6.60
N LEU A 79 -7.03 -7.79 -6.46
CA LEU A 79 -8.19 -6.92 -6.64
C LEU A 79 -8.57 -6.16 -5.37
N ASN A 80 -8.08 -6.57 -4.20
CA ASN A 80 -8.45 -5.89 -2.95
C ASN A 80 -7.58 -4.63 -2.76
N PRO A 81 -8.18 -3.41 -2.77
CA PRO A 81 -7.42 -2.17 -2.61
C PRO A 81 -6.76 -2.02 -1.22
N TYR A 82 -7.13 -2.87 -0.25
CA TYR A 82 -6.58 -2.88 1.11
C TYR A 82 -5.45 -3.90 1.30
N ALA A 83 -5.20 -4.79 0.34
CA ALA A 83 -4.18 -5.82 0.41
C ALA A 83 -2.71 -5.41 0.15
N PRO A 84 -2.36 -4.26 -0.45
CA PRO A 84 -0.97 -4.01 -0.88
C PRO A 84 0.08 -4.13 0.23
N GLY A 85 -0.24 -3.72 1.46
CA GLY A 85 0.69 -3.86 2.60
C GLY A 85 1.13 -5.29 2.89
N PHE A 86 0.32 -6.29 2.51
CA PHE A 86 0.64 -7.70 2.66
C PHE A 86 1.32 -8.29 1.42
N LEU A 87 1.10 -7.71 0.24
CA LEU A 87 1.67 -8.18 -1.03
C LEU A 87 3.18 -7.89 -1.13
N PHE A 88 3.67 -6.83 -0.47
CA PHE A 88 5.10 -6.48 -0.45
C PHE A 88 5.88 -7.10 0.71
N MET A 89 5.23 -7.81 1.63
CA MET A 89 5.93 -8.53 2.69
C MET A 89 6.39 -9.89 2.16
N PRO A 90 7.70 -10.17 2.10
CA PRO A 90 8.18 -11.51 1.78
C PRO A 90 7.74 -12.48 2.88
N ARG A 91 6.82 -13.40 2.57
CA ARG A 91 6.56 -14.54 3.44
C ARG A 91 7.74 -15.51 3.34
N TYR A 92 8.03 -16.21 4.43
CA TYR A 92 9.12 -17.18 4.63
C TYR A 92 9.14 -18.40 3.68
N LYS A 93 8.39 -18.38 2.57
CA LYS A 93 8.36 -19.40 1.52
C LYS A 93 8.25 -18.67 0.18
N GLY A 94 9.22 -18.89 -0.69
CA GLY A 94 9.56 -18.09 -1.88
C GLY A 94 8.54 -18.05 -3.02
N GLU A 95 7.26 -17.82 -2.72
CA GLU A 95 6.22 -17.57 -3.71
C GLU A 95 5.78 -16.10 -3.59
N ALA A 96 6.56 -15.23 -4.21
CA ALA A 96 6.14 -13.86 -4.44
C ALA A 96 4.99 -13.89 -5.46
N LEU A 97 3.75 -13.86 -4.96
CA LEU A 97 2.52 -13.74 -5.75
C LEU A 97 2.34 -12.30 -6.27
N VAL A 98 3.46 -11.64 -6.60
CA VAL A 98 3.51 -10.33 -7.21
C VAL A 98 3.87 -10.58 -8.66
N ALA A 99 2.86 -10.63 -9.52
CA ALA A 99 3.08 -10.55 -10.96
C ALA A 99 3.69 -9.17 -11.27
N HIS A 100 5.01 -9.13 -11.37
CA HIS A 100 5.74 -7.95 -11.81
C HIS A 100 5.60 -7.84 -13.33
N LEU A 101 4.76 -6.92 -13.79
CA LEU A 101 4.68 -6.56 -15.21
C LEU A 101 5.64 -5.38 -15.45
N GLY A 102 6.95 -5.68 -15.44
CA GLY A 102 7.99 -4.66 -15.57
C GLY A 102 8.18 -3.81 -14.30
N TRP A 103 8.18 -2.48 -14.43
CA TRP A 103 8.41 -1.56 -13.30
C TRP A 103 7.22 -1.51 -12.33
N PHE A 104 6.00 -1.75 -12.84
CA PHE A 104 4.78 -1.71 -12.05
C PHE A 104 4.31 -3.09 -11.63
N SER A 105 3.85 -3.21 -10.38
CA SER A 105 3.16 -4.42 -9.92
C SER A 105 1.70 -4.41 -10.38
N GLY A 106 1.10 -5.60 -10.55
CA GLY A 106 -0.34 -5.71 -10.83
C GLY A 106 -1.22 -4.97 -9.80
N ALA A 107 -0.77 -4.92 -8.53
CA ALA A 107 -1.44 -4.18 -7.46
C ALA A 107 -1.41 -2.66 -7.68
N GLU A 108 -0.29 -2.10 -8.14
CA GLU A 108 -0.16 -0.67 -8.44
C GLU A 108 -1.08 -0.26 -9.61
N LEU A 109 -1.16 -1.09 -10.65
CA LEU A 109 -2.06 -0.86 -11.79
C LEU A 109 -3.53 -0.88 -11.35
N MET A 110 -3.91 -1.83 -10.50
CA MET A 110 -5.26 -1.88 -9.93
C MET A 110 -5.55 -0.66 -9.06
N SER A 111 -4.59 -0.21 -8.25
CA SER A 111 -4.75 1.00 -7.44
C SER A 111 -4.95 2.26 -8.28
N ILE A 112 -4.23 2.40 -9.39
CA ILE A 112 -4.43 3.51 -10.34
C ILE A 112 -5.82 3.43 -10.99
N ALA A 113 -6.25 2.22 -11.40
CA ALA A 113 -7.58 2.01 -11.95
C ALA A 113 -8.69 2.37 -10.93
N TYR A 114 -8.54 1.93 -9.68
CA TYR A 114 -9.44 2.27 -8.58
C TYR A 114 -9.49 3.78 -8.31
N LEU A 115 -8.34 4.45 -8.32
CA LEU A 115 -8.27 5.90 -8.18
C LEU A 115 -9.10 6.59 -9.28
N GLY A 116 -8.89 6.21 -10.55
CA GLY A 116 -9.61 6.81 -11.68
C GLY A 116 -11.13 6.58 -11.58
N LEU A 117 -11.54 5.34 -11.28
CA LEU A 117 -12.94 4.96 -11.16
C LEU A 117 -13.64 5.71 -10.02
N PHE A 118 -13.07 5.68 -8.80
CA PHE A 118 -13.70 6.31 -7.64
C PHE A 118 -13.62 7.83 -7.67
N THR A 119 -12.57 8.42 -8.24
CA THR A 119 -12.50 9.87 -8.45
C THR A 119 -13.55 10.32 -9.46
N GLY A 120 -13.76 9.58 -10.55
CA GLY A 120 -14.84 9.83 -11.50
C GLY A 120 -16.22 9.75 -10.85
N LEU A 121 -16.46 8.72 -10.03
CA LEU A 121 -17.69 8.58 -9.26
C LEU A 121 -17.89 9.70 -8.23
N ALA A 122 -16.81 10.15 -7.58
CA ALA A 122 -16.81 11.28 -6.65
C ALA A 122 -17.23 12.57 -7.36
N PHE A 123 -16.65 12.85 -8.53
CA PHE A 123 -16.99 14.01 -9.34
C PHE A 123 -18.45 14.01 -9.78
N HIS A 124 -18.94 12.86 -10.26
CA HIS A 124 -20.36 12.72 -10.63
C HIS A 124 -21.30 12.86 -9.43
N THR A 125 -20.90 12.36 -8.25
CA THR A 125 -21.69 12.49 -7.01
C THR A 125 -21.77 13.95 -6.54
N LEU A 126 -20.67 14.70 -6.65
CA LEU A 126 -20.63 16.14 -6.37
C LEU A 126 -21.57 16.92 -7.31
N LYS A 127 -21.56 16.60 -8.60
CA LYS A 127 -22.43 17.25 -9.60
C LYS A 127 -23.92 17.06 -9.32
N ARG A 128 -24.34 15.92 -8.74
CA ARG A 128 -25.74 15.65 -8.38
C ARG A 128 -26.22 16.33 -7.09
N LYS A 129 -25.30 16.81 -6.23
CA LYS A 129 -25.63 17.44 -4.95
C LYS A 129 -25.65 18.98 -5.02
N ARG A 130 -25.16 19.56 -6.11
CA ARG A 130 -25.37 20.98 -6.46
C ARG A 130 -26.66 21.12 -7.25
#